data_AF-A0A3M1DSS6-F1
#
_entry.id   AF-A0A3M1DSS6-F1
#
_cell.length_a   1.000
_cell.length_b   1.000
_cell.length_c   1.000
_cell.angle_alpha   90.00
_cell.angle_beta   90.00
_cell.angle_gamma   90.00
#
_symmetry.space_group_name_H-M   'P 1'
#
loop_
_entity.id
_entity.type
_entity.pdbx_description
1 polymer ?
#
loop_
_entity_poly.entity_id
_entity_poly.type
_entity_poly.pdbx_seq_one_letter_code
_entity_poly.pdbx_strand_id
1 'polypeptide(L)'
;MSRFLPLLKTRPSLPFCSSTRRFSASPSVILHALRAKQNAYVQPYLSHDECLRILAHLDGAPHLVACFLYGSGLRLLEALRLRIQDLDFENSLITVHDTKSNRDRVTFLPDEERFLQRLRLHLDQVRRLYDAHPDVPASMPPALARKYPTADKSWEWQYVFPSRNLSVDPRTLAVKRHHLHPSGIQRAITAAVRAAGISKRATAHALRAAFAHRLKEAGCQLDDIQKLMGHADIRTTQHYLESQAPAHKRLRGPLSSKP
;
A
#
# COMPACT_ATOMS: atom_id res chain seq x y z
N MET A 1 -57.09 -33.53 31.97
CA MET A 1 -57.26 -33.95 30.56
C MET A 1 -55.93 -34.47 30.05
N SER A 2 -55.98 -35.72 29.54
CA SER A 2 -55.02 -36.52 28.75
C SER A 2 -53.54 -36.11 28.71
N ARG A 3 -52.64 -36.93 29.25
CA ARG A 3 -52.01 -38.11 28.61
C ARG A 3 -51.24 -37.73 27.34
N PHE A 4 -49.91 -37.91 27.35
CA PHE A 4 -49.23 -38.87 26.47
C PHE A 4 -47.77 -39.08 26.93
N LEU A 5 -47.50 -40.30 27.39
CA LEU A 5 -46.20 -40.98 27.50
C LEU A 5 -45.68 -41.32 26.09
N PRO A 6 -44.36 -41.52 25.84
CA PRO A 6 -43.84 -42.87 26.04
C PRO A 6 -42.34 -43.01 26.45
N LEU A 7 -42.15 -44.04 27.27
CA LEU A 7 -41.18 -45.15 27.15
C LEU A 7 -39.67 -44.90 27.30
N LEU A 8 -39.24 -45.26 28.51
CA LEU A 8 -37.91 -45.76 28.88
C LEU A 8 -37.54 -47.05 28.13
N LYS A 9 -36.25 -47.18 27.76
CA LYS A 9 -35.57 -48.48 27.54
C LYS A 9 -34.30 -48.56 28.41
N THR A 10 -34.44 -49.30 29.50
CA THR A 10 -33.55 -50.31 30.13
C THR A 10 -32.01 -50.20 30.10
N ARG A 11 -31.44 -50.41 31.30
CA ARG A 11 -30.02 -50.45 31.77
C ARG A 11 -29.21 -51.70 31.31
N PRO A 12 -27.87 -51.80 31.58
CA PRO A 12 -27.32 -52.28 32.88
C PRO A 12 -26.05 -51.48 33.35
N SER A 13 -25.94 -50.95 34.58
CA SER A 13 -25.40 -51.50 35.85
C SER A 13 -23.88 -51.84 35.94
N LEU A 14 -23.13 -50.91 36.57
CA LEU A 14 -22.04 -51.06 37.59
C LEU A 14 -20.58 -51.38 37.15
N PRO A 15 -19.53 -50.95 37.90
CA PRO A 15 -19.53 -50.49 39.29
C PRO A 15 -18.98 -49.08 39.57
N PHE A 16 -19.40 -48.59 40.73
CA PHE A 16 -19.04 -47.36 41.40
C PHE A 16 -17.65 -47.50 42.04
N CYS A 17 -16.64 -46.78 41.54
CA CYS A 17 -15.36 -46.62 42.22
C CYS A 17 -15.25 -45.19 42.73
N SER A 18 -15.34 -45.06 44.05
CA SER A 18 -15.22 -43.83 44.82
C SER A 18 -13.76 -43.37 44.88
N SER A 19 -13.37 -42.38 44.09
CA SER A 19 -12.45 -41.32 44.56
C SER A 19 -12.48 -40.08 43.65
N THR A 20 -13.01 -39.02 44.25
CA THR A 20 -12.72 -37.60 44.09
C THR A 20 -11.55 -37.20 43.17
N ARG A 21 -11.88 -36.65 42.00
CA ARG A 21 -11.29 -35.38 41.51
C ARG A 21 -12.17 -34.80 40.39
N ARG A 22 -13.06 -33.88 40.77
CA ARG A 22 -13.72 -32.97 39.81
C ARG A 22 -12.63 -32.08 39.21
N PHE A 23 -12.16 -32.40 38.02
CA PHE A 23 -11.58 -31.37 37.15
C PHE A 23 -12.75 -30.68 36.46
N SER A 24 -13.13 -29.52 36.98
CA SER A 24 -13.98 -28.57 36.26
C SER A 24 -13.20 -28.06 35.06
N ALA A 25 -13.34 -28.71 33.91
CA ALA A 25 -12.96 -28.08 32.66
C ALA A 25 -13.95 -26.94 32.39
N SER A 26 -13.54 -25.70 32.68
CA SER A 26 -14.27 -24.52 32.26
C SER A 26 -14.47 -24.58 30.73
N PRO A 27 -15.69 -24.32 30.21
CA PRO A 27 -15.96 -24.27 28.76
C PRO A 27 -15.06 -23.28 27.99
N SER A 28 -14.40 -22.38 28.70
CA SER A 28 -13.53 -21.32 28.20
C SER A 28 -12.20 -21.81 27.61
N VAL A 29 -11.77 -23.06 27.89
CA VAL A 29 -10.44 -23.55 27.47
C VAL A 29 -10.44 -24.17 26.06
N ILE A 30 -11.61 -24.51 25.50
CA ILE A 30 -11.71 -25.12 24.16
C ILE A 30 -11.79 -24.08 23.03
N LEU A 31 -12.05 -22.80 23.33
CA LEU A 31 -12.25 -21.75 22.31
C LEU A 31 -10.96 -21.02 21.87
N HIS A 32 -9.78 -21.42 22.34
CA HIS A 32 -8.51 -20.80 21.94
C HIS A 32 -7.75 -21.55 20.83
N ALA A 33 -8.24 -22.73 20.39
CA ALA A 33 -7.50 -23.62 19.49
C ALA A 33 -7.80 -23.48 17.98
N LEU A 34 -8.65 -22.55 17.54
CA LEU A 34 -8.94 -22.34 16.11
C LEU A 34 -8.84 -20.88 15.66
N ARG A 35 -8.00 -20.06 16.29
CA ARG A 35 -7.54 -18.85 15.62
C ARG A 35 -6.46 -19.25 14.64
N ALA A 36 -6.87 -19.58 13.41
CA ALA A 36 -5.94 -19.75 12.31
C ALA A 36 -4.97 -18.55 12.32
N LYS A 37 -3.69 -18.83 12.58
CA LYS A 37 -2.61 -17.85 12.50
C LYS A 37 -2.77 -17.21 11.13
N GLN A 38 -3.08 -15.91 11.06
CA GLN A 38 -3.17 -15.23 9.77
C GLN A 38 -1.84 -15.46 9.06
N ASN A 39 -1.85 -16.31 8.03
CA ASN A 39 -0.65 -16.53 7.22
C ASN A 39 -0.23 -15.16 6.69
N ALA A 40 1.00 -14.75 7.02
CA ALA A 40 1.57 -13.51 6.53
C ALA A 40 1.53 -13.56 5.00
N TYR A 41 0.67 -12.74 4.40
CA TYR A 41 0.52 -12.70 2.95
C TYR A 41 1.82 -12.18 2.34
N VAL A 42 2.51 -13.05 1.62
CA VAL A 42 3.72 -12.68 0.87
C VAL A 42 3.28 -11.93 -0.39
N GLN A 43 3.84 -10.74 -0.59
CA GLN A 43 3.55 -9.92 -1.77
C GLN A 43 4.00 -10.62 -3.04
N PRO A 44 3.19 -10.63 -4.11
CA PRO A 44 3.57 -11.29 -5.34
C PRO A 44 4.69 -10.53 -6.05
N TYR A 45 5.62 -11.28 -6.60
CA TYR A 45 6.69 -10.82 -7.46
C TYR A 45 6.10 -10.47 -8.81
N LEU A 46 6.28 -9.23 -9.21
CA LEU A 46 5.94 -8.75 -10.54
C LEU A 46 7.21 -8.56 -11.35
N SER A 47 7.25 -9.16 -12.54
CA SER A 47 8.30 -8.86 -13.50
C SER A 47 8.15 -7.43 -14.05
N HIS A 48 9.22 -6.90 -14.63
CA HIS A 48 9.17 -5.60 -15.30
C HIS A 48 8.08 -5.55 -16.39
N ASP A 49 7.96 -6.61 -17.21
CA ASP A 49 6.91 -6.72 -18.23
C ASP A 49 5.49 -6.73 -17.63
N GLU A 50 5.27 -7.48 -16.55
CA GLU A 50 3.98 -7.50 -15.84
C GLU A 50 3.63 -6.09 -15.33
N CYS A 51 4.59 -5.37 -14.78
CA CYS A 51 4.39 -3.99 -14.34
C CYS A 51 4.01 -3.07 -15.52
N LEU A 52 4.73 -3.12 -16.64
CA LEU A 52 4.41 -2.31 -17.81
C LEU A 52 3.03 -2.63 -18.39
N ARG A 53 2.63 -3.90 -18.46
CA ARG A 53 1.29 -4.29 -18.87
C ARG A 53 0.20 -3.74 -17.95
N ILE A 54 0.41 -3.74 -16.63
CA ILE A 54 -0.52 -3.11 -15.69
C ILE A 54 -0.64 -1.61 -15.96
N LEU A 55 0.50 -0.91 -16.13
CA LEU A 55 0.51 0.53 -16.38
C LEU A 55 -0.21 0.89 -17.69
N ALA A 56 -0.08 0.07 -18.73
CA ALA A 56 -0.74 0.26 -20.01
C ALA A 56 -2.29 0.22 -19.95
N HIS A 57 -2.86 -0.37 -18.89
CA HIS A 57 -4.32 -0.41 -18.65
C HIS A 57 -4.82 0.66 -17.66
N LEU A 58 -3.96 1.61 -17.28
CA LEU A 58 -4.32 2.74 -16.43
C LEU A 58 -4.29 4.03 -17.23
N ASP A 59 -5.17 4.97 -16.86
CA ASP A 59 -5.17 6.33 -17.39
C ASP A 59 -5.40 7.37 -16.28
N GLY A 60 -5.12 8.64 -16.60
CA GLY A 60 -5.29 9.77 -15.70
C GLY A 60 -4.50 9.65 -14.39
N ALA A 61 -5.08 10.09 -13.28
CA ALA A 61 -4.45 10.05 -11.96
C ALA A 61 -4.04 8.61 -11.53
N PRO A 62 -4.85 7.55 -11.73
CA PRO A 62 -4.39 6.18 -11.47
C PRO A 62 -3.11 5.77 -12.17
N HIS A 63 -2.93 6.13 -13.44
CA HIS A 63 -1.69 5.87 -14.18
C HIS A 63 -0.51 6.57 -13.52
N LEU A 64 -0.62 7.89 -13.30
CA LEU A 64 0.46 8.68 -12.70
C LEU A 64 0.84 8.17 -11.31
N VAL A 65 -0.15 7.87 -10.46
CA VAL A 65 0.11 7.30 -9.13
C VAL A 65 0.80 5.94 -9.26
N ALA A 66 0.36 5.05 -10.15
CA ALA A 66 1.00 3.76 -10.34
C ALA A 66 2.45 3.88 -10.85
N CYS A 67 2.73 4.83 -11.75
CA CYS A 67 4.09 5.19 -12.16
C CYS A 67 4.93 5.67 -10.98
N PHE A 68 4.41 6.49 -10.07
CA PHE A 68 5.13 6.89 -8.85
C PHE A 68 5.41 5.71 -7.90
N LEU A 69 4.50 4.74 -7.80
CA LEU A 69 4.73 3.54 -6.99
C LEU A 69 5.84 2.68 -7.58
N TYR A 70 5.80 2.47 -8.90
CA TYR A 70 6.72 1.58 -9.60
C TYR A 70 8.06 2.21 -9.98
N GLY A 71 8.08 3.46 -10.42
CA GLY A 71 9.26 4.18 -10.89
C GLY A 71 10.02 4.92 -9.79
N SER A 72 9.34 5.36 -8.74
CA SER A 72 9.94 6.11 -7.63
C SER A 72 9.95 5.36 -6.30
N GLY A 73 9.34 4.17 -6.25
CA GLY A 73 9.23 3.40 -5.03
C GLY A 73 8.52 4.16 -3.92
N LEU A 74 7.42 4.86 -4.21
CA LEU A 74 6.59 5.54 -3.21
C LEU A 74 5.55 4.60 -2.61
N ARG A 75 5.11 4.84 -1.36
CA ARG A 75 3.91 4.18 -0.81
C ARG A 75 2.68 4.87 -1.38
N LEU A 76 1.53 4.17 -1.43
CA LEU A 76 0.30 4.76 -1.94
C LEU A 76 -0.06 6.10 -1.28
N LEU A 77 0.00 6.17 0.05
CA LEU A 77 -0.28 7.42 0.75
C LEU A 77 0.84 8.46 0.60
N GLU A 78 2.09 8.06 0.40
CA GLU A 78 3.18 9.01 0.11
C GLU A 78 2.90 9.67 -1.25
N ALA A 79 2.63 8.87 -2.29
CA ALA A 79 2.32 9.36 -3.63
C ALA A 79 1.08 10.27 -3.66
N LEU A 80 0.01 9.90 -2.94
CA LEU A 80 -1.21 10.71 -2.88
C LEU A 80 -1.02 12.02 -2.09
N ARG A 81 -0.10 12.04 -1.13
CA ARG A 81 0.15 13.21 -0.28
C ARG A 81 1.23 14.14 -0.82
N LEU A 82 1.88 13.79 -1.93
CA LEU A 82 2.84 14.66 -2.60
C LEU A 82 2.26 16.06 -2.83
N ARG A 83 3.06 17.06 -2.52
CA ARG A 83 2.80 18.47 -2.77
C ARG A 83 3.50 18.94 -4.04
N ILE A 84 3.09 20.10 -4.55
CA ILE A 84 3.73 20.67 -5.74
C ILE A 84 5.22 20.94 -5.50
N GLN A 85 5.58 21.48 -4.33
CA GLN A 85 6.98 21.75 -3.96
C GLN A 85 7.86 20.50 -3.85
N ASP A 86 7.25 19.33 -3.67
CA ASP A 86 7.99 18.08 -3.46
C ASP A 86 8.61 17.57 -4.78
N LEU A 87 8.17 18.08 -5.93
CA LEU A 87 8.61 17.69 -7.26
C LEU A 87 9.70 18.64 -7.77
N ASP A 88 10.92 18.13 -7.90
CA ASP A 88 12.04 18.84 -8.53
C ASP A 88 12.27 18.27 -9.93
N PHE A 89 11.79 18.99 -10.94
CA PHE A 89 11.91 18.59 -12.34
C PHE A 89 13.33 18.77 -12.89
N GLU A 90 14.09 19.75 -12.39
CA GLU A 90 15.43 20.06 -12.87
C GLU A 90 16.41 18.96 -12.46
N ASN A 91 16.32 18.52 -11.20
CA ASN A 91 17.17 17.45 -10.67
C ASN A 91 16.57 16.05 -10.83
N SER A 92 15.33 15.94 -11.32
CA SER A 92 14.56 14.70 -11.37
C SER A 92 14.47 14.00 -10.02
N LEU A 93 14.12 14.77 -8.98
CA LEU A 93 14.01 14.29 -7.61
C LEU A 93 12.60 14.51 -7.05
N ILE A 94 12.23 13.64 -6.11
CA ILE A 94 11.02 13.77 -5.30
C ILE A 94 11.43 13.79 -3.83
N THR A 95 11.02 14.82 -3.12
CA THR A 95 11.18 14.89 -1.66
C THR A 95 9.96 14.29 -0.99
N VAL A 96 10.17 13.30 -0.12
CA VAL A 96 9.09 12.60 0.59
C VAL A 96 9.15 12.92 2.06
N HIS A 97 8.13 13.61 2.55
CA HIS A 97 7.99 14.00 3.94
C HIS A 97 7.16 13.02 4.76
N ASP A 98 7.25 13.13 6.10
CA ASP A 98 6.38 12.45 7.08
C ASP A 98 6.29 10.93 6.85
N THR A 99 7.45 10.31 6.58
CA THR A 99 7.52 8.87 6.42
C THR A 99 7.27 8.17 7.75
N LYS A 100 6.93 6.87 7.75
CA LYS A 100 6.73 6.05 8.97
C LYS A 100 7.90 6.15 9.99
N SER A 101 9.10 6.53 9.54
CA SER A 101 10.30 6.76 10.36
C SER A 101 10.50 8.20 10.84
N ASN A 102 9.57 9.12 10.55
CA ASN A 102 9.67 10.56 10.83
C ASN A 102 10.97 11.19 10.30
N ARG A 103 11.45 10.68 9.16
CA ARG A 103 12.61 11.19 8.43
C ARG A 103 12.20 11.45 7.00
N ASP A 104 12.61 12.58 6.48
CA ASP A 104 12.44 12.90 5.08
C ASP A 104 13.42 12.06 4.26
N ARG A 105 13.03 11.71 3.05
CA ARG A 105 13.91 11.03 2.09
C ARG A 105 13.71 11.59 0.71
N VAL A 106 14.73 11.48 -0.11
CA VAL A 106 14.67 11.83 -1.52
C VAL A 106 14.66 10.55 -2.34
N THR A 107 13.84 10.53 -3.39
CA THR A 107 13.79 9.45 -4.38
C THR A 107 13.74 10.04 -5.79
N PHE A 108 13.76 9.19 -6.81
CA PHE A 108 13.78 9.61 -8.20
C PHE A 108 12.39 10.06 -8.67
N LEU A 109 12.35 11.16 -9.42
CA LEU A 109 11.25 11.47 -10.32
C LEU A 109 11.46 10.66 -11.61
N PRO A 110 10.49 9.88 -12.10
CA PRO A 110 10.66 9.14 -13.34
C PRO A 110 10.89 10.10 -14.50
N ASP A 111 11.96 9.89 -15.24
CA ASP A 111 12.45 10.71 -16.35
C ASP A 111 11.90 10.28 -17.72
N GLU A 112 11.00 9.29 -17.74
CA GLU A 112 10.33 8.85 -18.96
C GLU A 112 9.50 10.01 -19.54
N GLU A 113 9.86 10.48 -20.73
CA GLU A 113 9.26 11.66 -21.38
C GLU A 113 7.73 11.58 -21.49
N ARG A 114 7.19 10.40 -21.83
CA ARG A 114 5.73 10.19 -21.92
C ARG A 114 5.04 10.38 -20.57
N PHE A 115 5.68 9.93 -19.48
CA PHE A 115 5.19 10.13 -18.13
C PHE A 115 5.26 11.62 -17.75
N LEU A 116 6.39 12.28 -18.00
CA LEU A 116 6.59 13.70 -17.70
C LEU A 116 5.57 14.59 -18.42
N GLN A 117 5.29 14.32 -19.69
CA GLN A 117 4.24 15.02 -20.44
C GLN A 117 2.86 14.85 -19.81
N ARG A 118 2.48 13.61 -19.44
CA ARG A 118 1.21 13.35 -18.74
C ARG A 118 1.16 14.03 -17.37
N LEU A 119 2.27 14.04 -16.64
CA LEU A 119 2.37 14.71 -15.35
C LEU A 119 2.21 16.22 -15.48
N ARG A 120 2.89 16.86 -16.44
CA ARG A 120 2.76 18.30 -16.72
C ARG A 120 1.32 18.67 -17.07
N LEU A 121 0.67 17.94 -17.99
CA LEU A 121 -0.74 18.16 -18.33
C LEU A 121 -1.68 18.02 -17.12
N HIS A 122 -1.41 17.06 -16.24
CA HIS A 122 -2.15 16.88 -15.00
C HIS A 122 -1.91 18.06 -14.05
N LEU A 123 -0.67 18.52 -13.89
CA LEU A 123 -0.33 19.67 -13.06
C LEU A 123 -0.96 20.97 -13.58
N ASP A 124 -1.06 21.15 -14.90
CA ASP A 124 -1.78 22.29 -15.48
C ASP A 124 -3.28 22.26 -15.15
N GLN A 125 -3.89 21.06 -15.12
CA GLN A 125 -5.28 20.89 -14.67
C GLN A 125 -5.42 21.24 -13.19
N VAL A 126 -4.47 20.80 -12.36
CA VAL A 126 -4.43 21.13 -10.94
C VAL A 126 -4.23 22.63 -10.73
N ARG A 127 -3.41 23.27 -11.57
CA ARG A 127 -3.16 24.71 -11.51
C ARG A 127 -4.42 25.49 -11.85
N ARG A 128 -5.14 25.12 -12.91
CA ARG A 128 -6.45 25.72 -13.23
C ARG A 128 -7.47 25.55 -12.10
N LEU A 129 -7.49 24.39 -11.45
CA LEU A 129 -8.37 24.15 -10.30
C LEU A 129 -8.02 25.04 -9.11
N TYR A 130 -6.72 25.28 -8.88
CA TYR A 130 -6.23 26.18 -7.85
C TYR A 130 -6.57 27.64 -8.16
N ASP A 131 -6.26 28.12 -9.37
CA ASP A 131 -6.51 29.50 -9.78
C ASP A 131 -8.01 29.85 -9.77
N ALA A 132 -8.89 28.87 -10.00
CA ALA A 132 -10.34 29.05 -9.87
C ALA A 132 -10.81 29.22 -8.40
N HIS A 133 -10.04 28.70 -7.44
CA HIS A 133 -10.40 28.67 -6.02
C HIS A 133 -9.17 28.88 -5.11
N PRO A 134 -8.46 30.02 -5.22
CA PRO A 134 -7.17 30.23 -4.55
C PRO A 134 -7.29 30.28 -3.02
N ASP A 135 -8.47 30.66 -2.51
CA ASP A 135 -8.73 30.76 -1.08
C ASP A 135 -9.01 29.43 -0.38
N VAL A 136 -9.19 28.34 -1.14
CA VAL A 136 -9.50 27.03 -0.57
C VAL A 136 -8.21 26.39 -0.04
N PRO A 137 -8.07 26.23 1.29
CA PRO A 137 -6.86 25.69 1.87
C PRO A 137 -6.74 24.18 1.58
N ALA A 138 -5.51 23.72 1.36
CA ALA A 138 -5.19 22.31 1.36
C ALA A 138 -5.22 21.76 2.79
N SER A 139 -5.65 20.51 2.97
CA SER A 139 -5.54 19.85 4.27
C SER A 139 -4.08 19.70 4.68
N MET A 140 -3.73 20.01 5.93
CA MET A 140 -2.38 19.87 6.47
C MET A 140 -2.39 19.24 7.87
N PRO A 141 -1.35 18.47 8.25
CA PRO A 141 -1.17 18.03 9.63
C PRO A 141 -1.09 19.23 10.61
N PRO A 142 -1.66 19.11 11.83
CA PRO A 142 -1.70 20.22 12.79
C PRO A 142 -0.34 20.82 13.14
N ALA A 143 0.70 19.97 13.25
CA ALA A 143 2.05 20.43 13.56
C ALA A 143 2.61 21.34 12.46
N LEU A 144 2.36 21.01 11.19
CA LEU A 144 2.77 21.82 10.04
C LEU A 144 1.92 23.09 9.92
N ALA A 145 0.61 23.00 10.12
CA ALA A 145 -0.27 24.17 10.11
C ALA A 145 0.12 25.20 11.18
N ARG A 146 0.59 24.75 12.36
CA ARG A 146 1.10 25.65 13.39
C ARG A 146 2.44 26.28 13.01
N LYS A 147 3.33 25.52 12.37
CA LYS A 147 4.65 26.00 11.95
C LYS A 147 4.56 26.98 10.77
N TYR A 148 3.62 26.74 9.84
CA TYR A 148 3.39 27.53 8.64
C TYR A 148 1.90 27.86 8.49
N PRO A 149 1.39 28.91 9.17
CA PRO A 149 -0.04 29.21 9.26
C PRO A 149 -0.73 29.59 7.95
N THR A 150 0.00 30.17 6.99
CA THR A 150 -0.56 30.64 5.70
C THR A 150 -0.25 29.71 4.53
N ALA A 151 0.51 28.63 4.78
CA ALA A 151 1.01 27.75 3.75
C ALA A 151 -0.08 26.92 3.06
N ASP A 152 -1.19 26.60 3.73
CA ASP A 152 -2.23 25.75 3.11
C ASP A 152 -2.92 26.39 1.90
N LYS A 153 -2.84 27.72 1.74
CA LYS A 153 -3.40 28.44 0.61
C LYS A 153 -2.43 28.68 -0.54
N SER A 154 -1.13 28.51 -0.32
CA SER A 154 -0.16 28.78 -1.38
C SER A 154 -0.04 27.58 -2.34
N TRP A 155 0.38 27.86 -3.57
CA TRP A 155 0.41 26.90 -4.67
C TRP A 155 1.31 25.70 -4.36
N GLU A 156 2.48 25.98 -3.79
CA GLU A 156 3.54 25.01 -3.54
C GLU A 156 3.12 23.93 -2.52
N TRP A 157 2.16 24.25 -1.64
CA TRP A 157 1.57 23.33 -0.66
C TRP A 157 0.29 22.63 -1.14
N GLN A 158 -0.18 22.90 -2.35
CA GLN A 158 -1.30 22.14 -2.92
C GLN A 158 -0.87 20.70 -3.21
N TYR A 159 -1.84 19.78 -3.18
CA TYR A 159 -1.57 18.38 -3.53
C TYR A 159 -1.31 18.23 -5.02
N VAL A 160 -0.39 17.36 -5.40
CA VAL A 160 -0.24 16.89 -6.80
C VAL A 160 -1.51 16.18 -7.24
N PHE A 161 -2.14 15.40 -6.36
CA PHE A 161 -3.38 14.69 -6.64
C PHE A 161 -4.52 15.20 -5.76
N PRO A 162 -5.10 16.38 -6.03
CA PRO A 162 -6.22 16.88 -5.25
C PRO A 162 -7.49 16.06 -5.49
N SER A 163 -8.30 15.92 -4.45
CA SER A 163 -9.69 15.46 -4.58
C SER A 163 -10.48 16.49 -5.38
N ARG A 164 -11.39 16.02 -6.23
CA ARG A 164 -12.35 16.87 -6.95
C ARG A 164 -13.27 17.59 -5.96
N ASN A 165 -13.78 16.85 -4.98
CA ASN A 165 -14.69 17.35 -3.96
C ASN A 165 -13.90 17.88 -2.77
N LEU A 166 -14.39 18.99 -2.22
CA LEU A 166 -13.94 19.50 -0.93
C LEU A 166 -14.49 18.62 0.20
N SER A 167 -13.78 18.59 1.30
CA SER A 167 -14.25 17.91 2.51
C SER A 167 -14.04 18.78 3.73
N VAL A 168 -14.92 18.63 4.70
CA VAL A 168 -14.81 19.31 6.00
C VAL A 168 -13.74 18.58 6.81
N ASP A 169 -12.74 19.32 7.29
CA ASP A 169 -11.76 18.80 8.24
C ASP A 169 -12.47 18.59 9.59
N PRO A 170 -12.55 17.36 10.13
CA PRO A 170 -13.28 17.09 11.37
C PRO A 170 -12.69 17.79 12.60
N ARG A 171 -11.44 18.27 12.53
CA ARG A 171 -10.77 18.95 13.66
C ARG A 171 -11.05 20.44 13.70
N THR A 172 -11.03 21.08 12.53
CA THR A 172 -11.14 22.54 12.41
C THR A 172 -12.50 22.99 11.90
N LEU A 173 -13.32 22.05 11.42
CA LEU A 173 -14.60 22.27 10.71
C LEU A 173 -14.48 23.17 9.47
N ALA A 174 -13.25 23.49 9.05
CA ALA A 174 -12.98 24.23 7.84
C ALA A 174 -13.16 23.33 6.60
N VAL A 175 -13.72 23.90 5.54
CA VAL A 175 -13.78 23.25 4.23
C VAL A 175 -12.38 23.30 3.61
N LYS A 176 -11.77 22.13 3.40
CA LYS A 176 -10.42 22.01 2.85
C LYS A 176 -10.40 21.10 1.63
N ARG A 177 -9.40 21.28 0.78
CA ARG A 177 -9.10 20.34 -0.30
C ARG A 177 -8.15 19.26 0.22
N HIS A 178 -8.62 18.02 0.20
CA HIS A 178 -7.81 16.86 0.52
C HIS A 178 -7.22 16.23 -0.75
N HIS A 179 -6.27 15.32 -0.59
CA HIS A 179 -5.81 14.50 -1.69
C HIS A 179 -6.89 13.52 -2.16
N LEU A 180 -6.70 12.95 -3.35
CA LEU A 180 -7.55 11.91 -3.90
C LEU A 180 -7.65 10.72 -2.94
N HIS A 181 -8.86 10.17 -2.80
CA HIS A 181 -9.09 9.07 -1.87
C HIS A 181 -8.43 7.77 -2.38
N PRO A 182 -7.69 7.02 -1.52
CA PRO A 182 -6.89 5.87 -1.95
C PRO A 182 -7.71 4.74 -2.56
N SER A 183 -8.97 4.57 -2.15
CA SER A 183 -9.84 3.49 -2.67
C SER A 183 -10.05 3.58 -4.19
N GLY A 184 -10.12 4.79 -4.76
CA GLY A 184 -10.26 4.99 -6.20
C GLY A 184 -9.05 4.44 -6.95
N ILE A 185 -7.85 4.74 -6.46
CA ILE A 185 -6.60 4.24 -7.03
C ILE A 185 -6.47 2.72 -6.86
N GLN A 186 -6.76 2.18 -5.67
CA GLN A 186 -6.67 0.75 -5.42
C GLN A 186 -7.63 -0.05 -6.32
N ARG A 187 -8.85 0.44 -6.52
CA ARG A 187 -9.82 -0.17 -7.44
C ARG A 187 -9.33 -0.13 -8.89
N ALA A 188 -8.80 1.01 -9.34
CA ALA A 188 -8.24 1.15 -10.68
C ALA A 188 -7.06 0.19 -10.91
N ILE A 189 -6.11 0.11 -9.97
CA ILE A 189 -4.98 -0.83 -10.05
C ILE A 189 -5.50 -2.29 -10.09
N THR A 190 -6.46 -2.64 -9.24
CA THR A 190 -7.03 -4.01 -9.23
C THR A 190 -7.71 -4.35 -10.56
N ALA A 191 -8.43 -3.40 -11.15
CA ALA A 191 -9.04 -3.57 -12.46
C ALA A 191 -7.99 -3.72 -13.58
N ALA A 192 -6.94 -2.90 -13.57
CA ALA A 192 -5.85 -2.96 -14.54
C ALA A 192 -5.07 -4.28 -14.46
N VAL A 193 -4.82 -4.80 -13.26
CA VAL A 193 -4.19 -6.12 -13.05
C VAL A 193 -5.00 -7.24 -13.71
N ARG A 194 -6.33 -7.19 -13.56
CA ARG A 194 -7.23 -8.17 -14.21
C ARG A 194 -7.22 -8.00 -15.72
N ALA A 195 -7.29 -6.77 -16.22
CA ALA A 195 -7.25 -6.47 -17.65
C ALA A 195 -5.93 -6.91 -18.31
N ALA A 196 -4.81 -6.79 -17.58
CA ALA A 196 -3.49 -7.23 -18.02
C ALA A 196 -3.33 -8.77 -18.10
N GLY A 197 -4.36 -9.54 -17.71
CA GLY A 197 -4.31 -11.00 -17.68
C GLY A 197 -3.41 -11.58 -16.58
N ILE A 198 -3.14 -10.81 -15.52
CA ILE A 198 -2.26 -11.23 -14.43
C ILE A 198 -3.08 -11.94 -13.34
N SER A 199 -2.79 -13.21 -13.11
CA SER A 199 -3.46 -14.05 -12.11
C SER A 199 -3.01 -13.77 -10.66
N LYS A 200 -1.85 -13.11 -10.49
CA LYS A 200 -1.31 -12.71 -9.19
C LYS A 200 -2.19 -11.62 -8.57
N ARG A 201 -2.38 -11.67 -7.25
CA ARG A 201 -3.06 -10.61 -6.49
C ARG A 201 -2.18 -9.37 -6.33
N ALA A 202 -1.88 -8.69 -7.43
CA ALA A 202 -1.09 -7.47 -7.43
C ALA A 202 -1.88 -6.30 -6.87
N THR A 203 -1.24 -5.55 -5.96
CA THR A 203 -1.80 -4.34 -5.33
C THR A 203 -0.83 -3.17 -5.53
N ALA A 204 -1.22 -1.98 -5.07
CA ALA A 204 -0.31 -0.83 -4.99
C ALA A 204 1.03 -1.16 -4.30
N HIS A 205 1.00 -2.01 -3.27
CA HIS A 205 2.22 -2.41 -2.56
C HIS A 205 3.08 -3.39 -3.37
N ALA A 206 2.47 -4.21 -4.24
CA ALA A 206 3.19 -5.08 -5.16
C ALA A 206 3.94 -4.27 -6.24
N LEU A 207 3.34 -3.20 -6.78
CA LEU A 207 4.02 -2.28 -7.70
C LEU A 207 5.24 -1.62 -7.05
N ARG A 208 5.07 -1.14 -5.81
CA ARG A 208 6.19 -0.60 -5.02
C ARG A 208 7.27 -1.65 -4.75
N ALA A 209 6.89 -2.89 -4.46
CA ALA A 209 7.86 -3.97 -4.25
C ALA A 209 8.65 -4.25 -5.54
N ALA A 210 7.98 -4.23 -6.69
CA ALA A 210 8.61 -4.45 -7.99
C ALA A 210 9.71 -3.42 -8.32
N PHE A 211 9.58 -2.17 -7.86
CA PHE A 211 10.65 -1.17 -7.92
C PHE A 211 11.93 -1.67 -7.22
N ALA A 212 11.80 -2.12 -5.98
CA ALA A 212 12.93 -2.61 -5.18
C ALA A 212 13.59 -3.83 -5.82
N HIS A 213 12.78 -4.75 -6.35
CA HIS A 213 13.28 -5.90 -7.11
C HIS A 213 14.05 -5.45 -8.34
N ARG A 214 13.54 -4.47 -9.10
CA ARG A 214 14.20 -3.98 -10.31
C ARG A 214 15.57 -3.35 -10.01
N LEU A 215 15.66 -2.53 -8.95
CA LEU A 215 16.94 -1.96 -8.52
C LEU A 215 17.93 -3.04 -8.09
N LYS A 216 17.48 -4.06 -7.36
CA LYS A 216 18.34 -5.18 -6.98
C LYS A 216 18.81 -5.98 -8.19
N GLU A 217 17.93 -6.26 -9.14
CA GLU A 217 18.31 -6.94 -10.40
C GLU A 217 19.31 -6.12 -11.22
N ALA A 218 19.26 -4.79 -11.13
CA ALA A 218 20.24 -3.89 -11.72
C ALA A 218 21.58 -3.83 -10.95
N GLY A 219 21.70 -4.53 -9.81
CA GLY A 219 22.93 -4.61 -9.02
C GLY A 219 23.10 -3.52 -7.96
N CYS A 220 22.06 -2.74 -7.67
CA CYS A 220 22.11 -1.74 -6.59
C CYS A 220 22.32 -2.41 -5.22
N GLN A 221 23.11 -1.76 -4.36
CA GLN A 221 23.37 -2.24 -3.01
C GLN A 221 22.11 -2.14 -2.14
N LEU A 222 21.96 -3.08 -1.21
CA LEU A 222 20.77 -3.18 -0.36
C LEU A 222 20.53 -1.91 0.47
N ASP A 223 21.61 -1.30 0.95
CA ASP A 223 21.55 -0.10 1.80
C ASP A 223 21.01 1.10 1.02
N ASP A 224 21.35 1.22 -0.26
CA ASP A 224 20.87 2.30 -1.13
C ASP A 224 19.39 2.10 -1.47
N ILE A 225 18.99 0.86 -1.77
CA ILE A 225 17.57 0.49 -1.95
C ILE A 225 16.78 0.80 -0.66
N GLN A 226 17.34 0.49 0.51
CA GLN A 226 16.70 0.77 1.79
C GLN A 226 16.48 2.29 2.00
N LYS A 227 17.49 3.12 1.70
CA LYS A 227 17.41 4.58 1.80
C LYS A 227 16.31 5.12 0.89
N LEU A 228 16.28 4.70 -0.38
CA LEU A 228 15.26 5.12 -1.36
C LEU A 228 13.84 4.69 -0.95
N MET A 229 13.71 3.49 -0.38
CA MET A 229 12.42 2.99 0.11
C MET A 229 12.00 3.60 1.45
N GLY A 230 12.88 4.20 2.23
CA GLY A 230 12.54 4.75 3.55
C GLY A 230 12.05 3.67 4.52
N HIS A 231 12.76 2.55 4.57
CA HIS A 231 12.53 1.51 5.56
C HIS A 231 13.38 1.80 6.81
N ALA A 232 12.71 1.92 7.96
CA ALA A 232 13.36 2.14 9.25
C ALA A 232 14.26 0.96 9.67
N ASP A 233 13.90 -0.25 9.22
CA ASP A 233 14.63 -1.49 9.52
C ASP A 233 15.02 -2.19 8.22
N ILE A 234 16.29 -2.57 8.10
CA ILE A 234 16.86 -3.32 6.99
C ILE A 234 16.18 -4.68 6.82
N ARG A 235 15.69 -5.27 7.92
CA ARG A 235 14.92 -6.53 7.91
C ARG A 235 13.65 -6.42 7.08
N THR A 236 13.06 -5.23 6.98
CA THR A 236 11.91 -5.01 6.09
C THR A 236 12.32 -5.22 4.64
N THR A 237 13.48 -4.68 4.24
CA THR A 237 14.03 -4.83 2.88
C THR A 237 14.53 -6.26 2.64
N GLN A 238 15.18 -6.88 3.62
CA GLN A 238 15.59 -8.29 3.56
C GLN A 238 14.38 -9.22 3.41
N HIS A 239 13.31 -9.04 4.20
CA HIS A 239 12.11 -9.87 4.11
C HIS A 239 11.40 -9.74 2.75
N TYR A 240 11.37 -8.54 2.14
CA TYR A 240 10.87 -8.39 0.76
C TYR A 240 11.75 -9.12 -0.27
N LEU A 241 13.05 -9.12 -0.06
CA LEU A 241 14.01 -9.65 -1.04
C LEU A 241 14.29 -11.14 -0.90
N GLU A 242 14.18 -11.69 0.31
CA GLU A 242 14.26 -13.13 0.59
C GLU A 242 12.96 -13.84 0.22
N SER A 243 11.82 -13.15 0.36
CA SER A 243 10.53 -13.78 0.15
C SER A 243 10.21 -14.07 -1.31
N GLN A 244 10.70 -13.30 -2.30
CA GLN A 244 10.42 -13.60 -3.72
C GLN A 244 11.53 -13.22 -4.70
N ALA A 245 12.42 -14.18 -4.90
CA ALA A 245 13.00 -14.67 -6.16
C ALA A 245 14.11 -15.62 -5.70
N PRO A 246 13.93 -16.96 -5.78
CA PRO A 246 14.93 -17.84 -5.19
C PRO A 246 16.28 -17.59 -5.86
N ALA A 247 17.36 -17.78 -5.11
CA ALA A 247 18.73 -17.81 -5.60
C ALA A 247 18.92 -18.72 -6.84
N HIS A 248 17.91 -19.54 -7.17
CA HIS A 248 17.77 -20.36 -8.36
C HIS A 248 17.69 -19.67 -9.74
N LYS A 249 17.54 -18.33 -9.85
CA LYS A 249 17.84 -17.70 -11.16
C LYS A 249 19.32 -17.90 -11.52
N ARG A 250 20.20 -18.05 -10.53
CA ARG A 250 21.60 -18.50 -10.70
C ARG A 250 21.75 -20.02 -10.50
N LEU A 251 20.98 -20.63 -9.60
CA LEU A 251 20.98 -22.10 -9.40
C LEU A 251 19.91 -22.76 -10.28
N ARG A 252 20.30 -23.24 -11.45
CA ARG A 252 19.37 -23.94 -12.34
C ARG A 252 18.78 -25.16 -11.63
N GLY A 253 17.46 -25.29 -11.71
CA GLY A 253 16.80 -26.51 -11.28
C GLY A 253 17.31 -27.70 -12.11
N PRO A 254 17.34 -28.92 -11.54
CA PRO A 254 17.92 -30.10 -12.19
C PRO A 254 17.25 -30.49 -13.53
N LEU A 255 16.12 -29.87 -13.88
CA LEU A 255 15.37 -30.07 -15.13
C LEU A 255 15.27 -28.78 -15.98
N SER A 256 16.29 -27.93 -15.96
CA SER A 256 16.31 -26.70 -16.78
C SER A 256 16.89 -26.97 -18.17
N SER A 257 16.09 -26.75 -19.23
CA SER A 257 16.46 -27.01 -20.64
C SER A 257 17.02 -25.80 -21.40
N LYS A 258 17.20 -24.64 -20.75
CA LYS A 258 17.84 -23.47 -21.39
C LYS A 258 19.35 -23.45 -21.07
N PRO A 259 20.20 -23.15 -22.06
CA PRO A 259 21.66 -23.15 -21.93
C PRO A 259 22.18 -22.08 -21.00
#